data_AF-A0A7S3CTT8-F1
#
_entry.id   AF-A0A7S3CTT8-F1
#
_cell.length_a   1.000
_cell.length_b   1.000
_cell.length_c   1.000
_cell.angle_alpha   90.00
_cell.angle_beta   90.00
_cell.angle_gamma   90.00
#
_symmetry.space_group_name_H-M   'P 1'
#
loop_
_entity.id
_entity.type
_entity.pdbx_description
1 polymer ?
#
loop_
_entity_poly.entity_id
_entity_poly.type
_entity_poly.pdbx_seq_one_letter_code
_entity_poly.pdbx_strand_id
1 'polypeptide(L)'
;GEPGNNPDDANEENKIKSEGLKFVFNGNRDNFPFNPCPYYDDGDPEMYTKESMEVRKNLRSNEIVKEAINDFIVTQFKKNASGNITREEYCRVFMSIGLALRPRIDADDLQRIVRED
;
A
#
# COMPACT_ATOMS: atom_id res chain seq x y z
N GLY A 1 25.47 4.04 -3.93
CA GLY A 1 24.57 5.04 -3.34
C GLY A 1 24.28 4.61 -1.93
N GLU A 2 24.44 5.50 -0.96
CA GLU A 2 24.11 5.23 0.44
C GLU A 2 22.64 4.81 0.58
N PRO A 3 22.31 3.89 1.50
CA PRO A 3 20.91 3.57 1.79
C PRO A 3 20.24 4.85 2.31
N GLY A 4 19.23 5.31 1.58
CA GLY A 4 18.46 6.50 1.95
C GLY A 4 17.87 6.31 3.35
N ASN A 5 18.35 7.08 4.31
CA ASN A 5 17.74 7.20 5.62
C ASN A 5 16.36 7.83 5.42
N ASN A 6 15.31 7.04 5.62
CA ASN A 6 13.95 7.56 5.61
C ASN A 6 13.81 8.41 6.89
N PRO A 7 13.48 9.72 6.83
CA PRO A 7 13.44 10.59 8.00
C PRO A 7 12.43 10.14 9.07
N ASP A 8 11.54 9.20 8.73
CA ASP A 8 10.57 8.58 9.63
C ASP A 8 11.11 7.41 10.48
N ASP A 9 12.35 6.93 10.23
CA ASP A 9 12.97 5.85 11.01
C ASP A 9 13.22 6.21 12.48
N ALA A 10 13.17 7.49 12.84
CA ALA A 10 13.33 7.98 14.21
C ALA A 10 12.06 7.89 15.06
N ASN A 11 10.89 7.58 14.47
CA ASN A 11 9.63 7.47 15.20
C ASN A 11 9.25 6.00 15.43
N GLU A 12 9.42 5.51 16.67
CA GLU A 12 9.07 4.15 17.10
C GLU A 12 7.61 3.76 16.74
N GLU A 13 6.69 4.72 16.67
CA GLU A 13 5.30 4.48 16.26
C GLU A 13 5.14 4.09 14.80
N ASN A 14 6.00 4.61 13.92
CA ASN A 14 5.95 4.38 12.46
C ASN A 14 6.78 3.17 12.02
N LYS A 15 7.46 2.50 12.96
CA LYS A 15 8.29 1.35 12.66
C LYS A 15 7.43 0.18 12.19
N ILE A 16 7.80 -0.41 11.05
CA ILE A 16 7.08 -1.54 10.46
C ILE A 16 7.23 -2.76 11.38
N LYS A 17 6.14 -3.14 12.05
CA LYS A 17 6.11 -4.25 13.03
C LYS A 17 6.01 -5.62 12.36
N SER A 18 5.50 -5.68 11.13
CA SER A 18 5.39 -6.93 10.36
C SER A 18 6.64 -7.14 9.52
N GLU A 19 7.50 -8.07 9.95
CA GLU A 19 8.70 -8.48 9.20
C GLU A 19 8.35 -8.92 7.76
N GLY A 20 7.22 -9.61 7.57
CA GLY A 20 6.77 -10.08 6.27
C GLY A 20 6.28 -8.99 5.31
N LEU A 21 6.02 -7.77 5.80
CA LEU A 21 5.59 -6.63 4.99
C LEU A 21 6.70 -5.60 4.75
N LYS A 22 7.90 -5.79 5.32
CA LYS A 22 9.01 -4.85 5.16
C LYS A 22 9.35 -4.56 3.69
N PHE A 23 9.19 -5.54 2.80
CA PHE A 23 9.48 -5.38 1.38
C PHE A 23 8.62 -4.31 0.69
N VAL A 24 7.36 -4.12 1.14
CA VAL A 24 6.43 -3.12 0.60
C VAL A 24 6.91 -1.69 0.85
N PHE A 25 7.67 -1.47 1.90
CA PHE A 25 8.15 -0.15 2.32
C PHE A 25 9.60 0.13 1.89
N ASN A 26 10.12 -0.66 0.94
CA ASN A 26 11.44 -0.42 0.40
C ASN A 26 11.46 0.89 -0.40
N GLY A 27 12.22 1.89 0.06
CA GLY A 27 12.31 3.20 -0.60
C GLY A 27 12.87 3.17 -2.02
N ASN A 28 13.49 2.06 -2.44
CA ASN A 28 13.93 1.87 -3.83
C ASN A 28 12.81 1.40 -4.77
N ARG A 29 11.67 0.95 -4.24
CA ARG A 29 10.51 0.51 -5.05
C ARG A 29 10.04 1.62 -5.99
N ASP A 30 10.02 2.87 -5.51
CA ASP A 30 9.48 4.00 -6.25
C ASP A 30 10.52 4.69 -7.16
N ASN A 31 11.77 4.19 -7.20
CA ASN A 31 12.87 4.76 -7.99
C ASN A 31 13.16 3.92 -9.25
N PHE A 32 13.48 4.59 -10.36
CA PHE A 32 14.01 3.93 -11.55
C PHE A 32 15.30 3.15 -11.21
N PRO A 33 15.50 1.90 -11.70
CA PRO A 33 14.72 1.18 -12.71
C PRO A 33 13.57 0.31 -12.16
N PHE A 34 13.31 0.33 -10.85
CA PHE A 34 12.37 -0.58 -10.19
C PHE A 34 10.90 -0.18 -10.40
N ASN A 35 10.61 1.11 -10.58
CA ASN A 35 9.33 1.58 -11.07
C ASN A 35 9.54 2.54 -12.26
N PRO A 36 9.17 2.15 -13.50
CA PRO A 36 9.34 2.97 -14.68
C PRO A 36 8.34 4.14 -14.78
N CYS A 37 7.29 4.17 -13.94
CA CYS A 37 6.32 5.25 -13.87
C CYS A 37 6.12 5.66 -12.40
N PRO A 38 6.70 6.79 -11.95
CA PRO A 38 6.45 7.29 -10.60
C PRO A 38 4.95 7.36 -10.30
N TYR A 39 4.52 6.97 -9.09
CA TYR A 39 3.10 6.91 -8.72
C TYR A 39 2.28 8.19 -8.99
N TYR A 40 2.93 9.35 -9.11
CA TYR A 40 2.27 10.62 -9.43
C TYR A 40 1.96 10.79 -10.93
N ASP A 41 2.68 10.10 -11.82
CA ASP A 41 2.49 10.13 -13.27
C ASP A 41 1.34 9.20 -13.70
N ASP A 42 1.12 8.10 -12.97
CA ASP A 42 -0.03 7.19 -13.15
C ASP A 42 -1.29 7.65 -12.39
N GLY A 43 -1.16 8.70 -11.57
CA GLY A 43 -2.23 9.21 -10.73
C GLY A 43 -3.21 10.07 -11.51
N ASP A 44 -4.50 10.01 -11.15
CA ASP A 44 -5.48 11.00 -11.60
C ASP A 44 -5.05 12.41 -11.13
N PRO A 45 -4.71 13.35 -12.02
CA PRO A 45 -4.24 14.68 -11.64
C PRO A 45 -5.24 15.44 -10.75
N GLU A 46 -6.54 15.17 -10.89
CA GLU A 46 -7.59 15.80 -10.08
C GLU A 46 -7.49 15.42 -8.58
N MET A 47 -6.85 14.29 -8.27
CA MET A 47 -6.62 13.82 -6.90
C MET A 47 -5.47 14.53 -6.17
N TYR A 48 -4.64 15.27 -6.90
CA TYR A 48 -3.45 15.97 -6.38
C TYR A 48 -3.60 17.50 -6.37
N THR A 49 -4.82 18.01 -6.56
CA THR A 49 -5.11 19.43 -6.32
C THR A 49 -5.03 19.75 -4.82
N LYS A 50 -4.80 21.02 -4.48
CA LYS A 50 -4.76 21.46 -3.07
C LYS A 50 -6.03 21.09 -2.31
N GLU A 51 -7.19 21.29 -2.95
CA GLU A 51 -8.50 20.98 -2.39
C GLU A 51 -8.68 19.48 -2.16
N SER A 52 -8.41 18.65 -3.17
CA SER A 52 -8.49 17.19 -3.05
C SER A 52 -7.55 16.64 -1.97
N MET A 53 -6.35 17.20 -1.84
CA MET A 53 -5.41 16.83 -0.78
C MET A 53 -5.91 17.20 0.62
N GLU A 54 -6.54 18.37 0.77
CA GLU A 54 -7.12 18.81 2.04
C GLU A 54 -8.29 17.93 2.47
N VAL A 55 -9.20 17.61 1.55
CA VAL A 55 -10.30 16.65 1.77
C VAL A 55 -9.74 15.30 2.24
N ARG A 56 -8.73 14.75 1.55
CA ARG A 56 -8.08 13.49 1.93
C ARG A 56 -7.41 13.55 3.31
N LYS A 57 -6.81 14.69 3.66
CA LYS A 57 -6.21 14.88 4.99
C LYS A 57 -7.27 14.82 6.09
N ASN A 58 -8.42 15.43 5.86
CA ASN A 58 -9.54 15.43 6.82
C ASN A 58 -10.18 14.04 6.98
N LEU A 59 -10.14 13.18 5.95
CA LEU A 59 -10.61 11.80 6.08
C LEU A 59 -9.79 10.95 7.05
N ARG A 60 -8.53 11.31 7.33
CA ARG A 60 -7.67 10.55 8.27
C ARG A 60 -8.20 10.55 9.70
N SER A 61 -8.91 11.61 10.09
CA SER A 61 -9.52 11.74 11.42
C SER A 61 -11.00 11.38 11.44
N ASN A 62 -11.59 11.01 10.30
CA ASN A 62 -13.00 10.64 10.23
C ASN A 62 -13.21 9.24 10.82
N GLU A 63 -14.02 9.14 11.88
CA GLU A 63 -14.24 7.87 12.59
C GLU A 63 -14.92 6.80 11.72
N ILE A 64 -15.86 7.19 10.85
CA ILE A 64 -16.51 6.25 9.91
C ILE A 64 -15.47 5.66 8.95
N VAL A 65 -14.53 6.47 8.47
CA VAL A 65 -13.45 6.02 7.59
C VAL A 65 -12.51 5.07 8.33
N LYS A 66 -12.14 5.40 9.57
CA LYS A 66 -11.28 4.54 10.40
C LYS A 66 -11.93 3.19 10.69
N GLU A 67 -13.21 3.18 11.09
CA GLU A 67 -13.97 1.97 11.33
C GLU A 67 -14.05 1.12 10.05
N ALA A 68 -14.41 1.72 8.92
CA ALA A 68 -14.47 0.99 7.64
C ALA A 68 -13.12 0.36 7.24
N ILE A 69 -12.00 1.07 7.47
CA ILE A 69 -10.66 0.52 7.22
C ILE A 69 -10.35 -0.63 8.17
N ASN A 70 -10.66 -0.49 9.46
CA ASN A 70 -10.43 -1.53 10.45
C ASN A 70 -11.27 -2.78 10.14
N ASP A 71 -12.55 -2.60 9.83
CA ASP A 71 -13.46 -3.68 9.46
C ASP A 71 -12.98 -4.39 8.19
N PHE A 72 -12.52 -3.64 7.20
CA PHE A 72 -11.92 -4.20 6.01
C PHE A 72 -10.69 -5.06 6.35
N ILE A 73 -9.76 -4.56 7.16
CA ILE A 73 -8.55 -5.29 7.55
C ILE A 73 -8.91 -6.57 8.30
N VAL A 74 -9.81 -6.49 9.29
CA VAL A 74 -10.24 -7.64 10.10
C VAL A 74 -10.96 -8.69 9.27
N THR A 75 -11.80 -8.26 8.32
CA THR A 75 -12.60 -9.17 7.50
C THR A 75 -11.80 -9.83 6.40
N GLN A 76 -10.87 -9.08 5.78
CA GLN A 76 -10.19 -9.54 4.57
C GLN A 76 -8.85 -10.24 4.86
N PHE A 77 -8.12 -9.86 5.90
CA PHE A 77 -6.80 -10.41 6.18
C PHE A 77 -6.81 -11.42 7.33
N LYS A 78 -6.14 -12.55 7.10
CA LYS A 78 -5.92 -13.59 8.11
C LYS A 78 -4.53 -13.44 8.73
N LYS A 79 -4.50 -13.35 10.06
CA LYS A 79 -3.25 -13.39 10.83
C LYS A 79 -2.82 -14.84 11.07
N ASN A 80 -1.53 -15.08 11.06
CA ASN A 80 -0.95 -16.38 11.47
C ASN A 80 -0.97 -16.54 13.01
N ALA A 81 -0.46 -17.67 13.50
CA ALA A 81 -0.41 -17.97 14.95
C ALA A 81 0.37 -16.93 15.78
N SER A 82 1.29 -16.18 15.16
CA SER A 82 2.05 -15.10 15.80
C SER A 82 1.37 -13.74 15.70
N GLY A 83 0.14 -13.67 15.16
CA GLY A 83 -0.60 -12.42 14.99
C GLY A 83 -0.18 -11.57 13.78
N ASN A 84 0.68 -12.11 12.89
CA ASN A 84 1.21 -11.38 11.73
C ASN A 84 0.49 -11.76 10.44
N ILE A 85 0.39 -10.81 9.50
CA ILE A 85 -0.06 -11.07 8.12
C ILE A 85 1.14 -11.55 7.32
N THR A 86 1.05 -12.72 6.68
CA THR A 86 2.13 -13.25 5.84
C THR A 86 2.14 -12.59 4.47
N ARG A 87 3.24 -12.74 3.73
CA ARG A 87 3.37 -12.25 2.36
C ARG A 87 2.32 -12.86 1.44
N GLU A 88 2.09 -14.17 1.56
CA GLU A 88 1.12 -14.90 0.74
C GLU A 88 -0.29 -14.39 0.96
N GLU A 89 -0.66 -14.13 2.22
CA GLU A 89 -1.97 -13.58 2.57
C GLU A 89 -2.13 -12.14 2.07
N TYR A 90 -1.08 -11.32 2.20
CA TYR A 90 -1.06 -9.98 1.64
C TYR A 90 -1.31 -10.00 0.13
N CYS A 91 -0.56 -10.83 -0.62
CA CYS A 91 -0.72 -10.95 -2.06
C CYS A 91 -2.13 -11.43 -2.44
N ARG A 92 -2.72 -12.38 -1.70
CA ARG A 92 -4.09 -12.86 -1.96
C ARG A 92 -5.13 -11.74 -1.88
N VAL A 93 -5.09 -10.96 -0.80
CA VAL A 93 -6.03 -9.85 -0.61
C VAL A 93 -5.76 -8.74 -1.61
N PHE A 94 -4.49 -8.42 -1.86
CA PHE A 94 -4.10 -7.37 -2.80
C PHE A 94 -4.52 -7.70 -4.24
N MET A 95 -4.41 -8.96 -4.66
CA MET A 95 -4.95 -9.42 -5.95
C MET A 95 -6.47 -9.20 -6.03
N SER A 96 -7.19 -9.46 -4.95
CA SER A 96 -8.66 -9.27 -4.90
C SER A 96 -9.03 -7.79 -5.00
N ILE A 97 -8.30 -6.92 -4.30
CA ILE A 97 -8.46 -5.46 -4.41
C ILE A 97 -8.13 -4.99 -5.84
N GLY A 98 -7.01 -5.45 -6.40
CA GLY A 98 -6.56 -5.04 -7.72
C GLY A 98 -7.57 -5.38 -8.83
N LEU A 99 -8.17 -6.57 -8.80
CA LEU A 99 -9.23 -6.95 -9.73
C LEU A 99 -10.49 -6.09 -9.57
N ALA A 100 -10.86 -5.74 -8.33
CA ALA A 100 -12.02 -4.89 -8.07
C ALA A 100 -11.81 -3.45 -8.56
N LEU A 101 -10.61 -2.91 -8.38
CA LEU A 101 -10.27 -1.54 -8.79
C LEU A 101 -9.94 -1.41 -10.28
N ARG A 102 -9.53 -2.51 -10.92
CA ARG A 102 -9.14 -2.55 -12.34
C ARG A 102 -9.95 -3.62 -13.09
N PRO A 103 -11.26 -3.46 -13.28
CA PRO A 103 -12.12 -4.50 -13.87
C PRO A 103 -11.79 -4.89 -15.32
N ARG A 104 -10.83 -4.20 -15.96
CA ARG A 104 -10.34 -4.49 -17.32
C ARG A 104 -8.96 -5.15 -17.34
N ILE A 105 -8.29 -5.33 -16.20
CA ILE A 105 -7.05 -6.09 -16.11
C ILE A 105 -7.40 -7.56 -15.92
N ASP A 106 -6.70 -8.46 -16.62
CA ASP A 106 -6.81 -9.88 -16.33
C ASP A 106 -5.96 -10.27 -15.12
N ALA A 107 -6.20 -11.48 -14.61
CA ALA A 107 -5.53 -11.95 -13.40
C ALA A 107 -4.03 -12.20 -13.60
N ASP A 108 -3.58 -12.46 -14.82
CA ASP A 108 -2.18 -12.79 -15.12
C ASP A 108 -1.34 -11.51 -15.21
N ASP A 109 -1.88 -10.46 -15.85
CA ASP A 109 -1.28 -9.13 -15.87
C ASP A 109 -1.21 -8.52 -14.47
N LEU A 110 -2.26 -8.70 -13.65
CA LEU A 110 -2.23 -8.23 -12.28
C LEU A 110 -1.23 -9.03 -11.42
N GLN A 111 -1.13 -10.34 -11.59
CA GLN A 111 -0.11 -11.14 -10.90
C GLN A 111 1.31 -10.72 -11.27
N ARG A 112 1.54 -10.36 -12.54
CA ARG A 112 2.83 -9.86 -13.00
C ARG A 112 3.21 -8.57 -12.27
N ILE A 113 2.30 -7.60 -12.21
CA ILE A 113 2.50 -6.34 -11.47
C ILE A 113 2.81 -6.62 -9.99
N VAL A 114 2.05 -7.50 -9.33
CA VAL A 114 2.22 -7.81 -7.90
C VAL A 114 3.52 -8.60 -7.61
N ARG A 115 4.08 -9.31 -8.60
CA ARG A 115 5.35 -10.03 -8.46
C ARG A 115 6.57 -9.17 -8.78
N GLU A 116 6.39 -8.16 -9.62
CA GLU A 116 7.42 -7.20 -9.99
C GLU A 116 7.62 -6.11 -8.91
N ASP A 117 6.60 -5.89 -8.06
CA ASP A 117 6.66 -5.15 -6.77
C ASP A 117 7.34 -5.93 -5.62
#